data_AF-A0A6M8U9E7-F1
#
_entry.id   AF-A0A6M8U9E7-F1
#
_cell.length_a   1.000
_cell.length_b   1.000
_cell.length_c   1.000
_cell.angle_alpha   90.00
_cell.angle_beta   90.00
_cell.angle_gamma   90.00
#
_symmetry.space_group_name_H-M   'P 1'
#
loop_
_entity.id
_entity.type
_entity.pdbx_description
1 polymer ?
#
loop_
_entity_poly.entity_id
_entity_poly.type
_entity_poly.pdbx_seq_one_letter_code
_entity_poly.pdbx_strand_id
1 'polypeptide(L)'
;MKSEKVKANISATGFSKRELWGFRRIYKELKGTYHPNLTRELTLEEVIKEEARKAFALPKYFLLSIIITILGTLWFRNISYLFAPLVMMIIMILDIRSSAKNAHRKISSELKLMKLAFKLRL
;
A
#
# COMPACT_ATOMS: atom_id res chain seq x y z
N MET A 1 -19.67 -12.39 1.89
CA MET A 1 -19.25 -12.08 0.50
C MET A 1 -18.00 -11.20 0.35
N LYS A 2 -17.80 -10.11 1.13
CA LYS A 2 -16.58 -9.26 1.00
C LYS A 2 -15.26 -9.96 1.40
N SER A 3 -15.27 -10.82 2.43
CA SER A 3 -14.05 -11.51 2.93
C SER A 3 -13.48 -12.53 1.94
N GLU A 4 -14.31 -13.35 1.29
CA GLU A 4 -13.81 -14.35 0.33
C GLU A 4 -13.09 -13.73 -0.88
N LYS A 5 -13.58 -12.59 -1.37
CA LYS A 5 -12.93 -11.84 -2.45
C LYS A 5 -11.57 -11.28 -2.01
N VAL A 6 -11.44 -10.88 -0.74
CA VAL A 6 -10.17 -10.43 -0.16
C VAL A 6 -9.20 -11.61 -0.06
N LYS A 7 -9.64 -12.77 0.44
CA LYS A 7 -8.83 -14.00 0.49
C LYS A 7 -8.29 -14.39 -0.89
N ALA A 8 -9.15 -14.43 -1.89
CA ALA A 8 -8.78 -14.78 -3.27
C ALA A 8 -7.76 -13.79 -3.85
N ASN A 9 -7.90 -12.50 -3.56
CA ASN A 9 -6.94 -11.50 -4.01
C ASN A 9 -5.60 -11.59 -3.27
N ILE A 10 -5.60 -11.92 -1.97
CA ILE A 10 -4.37 -12.13 -1.19
C ILE A 10 -3.61 -13.35 -1.74
N SER A 11 -4.28 -14.47 -1.97
CA SER A 11 -3.64 -15.67 -2.53
C SER A 11 -3.10 -15.41 -3.93
N ALA A 12 -3.85 -14.70 -4.79
CA ALA A 12 -3.42 -14.32 -6.13
C ALA A 12 -2.30 -13.26 -6.18
N THR A 13 -1.93 -12.65 -5.05
CA THR A 13 -0.84 -11.65 -4.99
C THR A 13 0.53 -12.31 -4.80
N GLY A 14 0.58 -13.60 -4.40
CA GLY A 14 1.82 -14.36 -4.31
C GLY A 14 2.71 -13.95 -3.13
N PHE A 15 2.11 -13.68 -1.96
CA PHE A 15 2.86 -13.50 -0.72
C PHE A 15 3.59 -14.80 -0.34
N SER A 16 4.86 -14.68 0.02
CA SER A 16 5.67 -15.78 0.54
C SER A 16 5.24 -16.13 1.97
N LYS A 17 5.55 -17.36 2.41
CA LYS A 17 5.26 -17.82 3.78
C LYS A 17 5.86 -16.89 4.85
N ARG A 18 7.06 -16.33 4.60
CA ARG A 18 7.71 -15.37 5.51
C ARG A 18 6.94 -14.06 5.62
N GLU A 19 6.41 -13.54 4.50
CA GLU A 19 5.58 -12.33 4.49
C GLU A 19 4.27 -12.54 5.26
N LEU A 20 3.60 -13.69 5.02
CA LEU A 20 2.38 -14.06 5.75
C LEU A 20 2.62 -14.22 7.26
N TRP A 21 3.78 -14.74 7.65
CA TRP A 21 4.19 -14.80 9.06
C TRP A 21 4.38 -13.41 9.67
N GLY A 22 4.93 -12.46 8.91
CA GLY A 22 5.03 -11.05 9.32
C GLY A 22 3.65 -10.45 9.64
N PHE A 23 2.67 -10.62 8.74
CA PHE A 23 1.30 -10.16 9.00
C PHE A 23 0.66 -10.86 10.20
N ARG A 24 0.96 -12.15 10.41
CA ARG A 24 0.46 -12.89 11.59
C ARG A 24 1.05 -12.38 12.90
N ARG A 25 2.29 -11.89 12.90
CA ARG A 25 2.91 -11.24 14.06
C ARG A 25 2.18 -9.94 14.41
N ILE A 26 1.92 -9.11 13.41
CA ILE A 26 1.17 -7.84 13.56
C ILE A 26 -0.25 -8.12 14.06
N TYR A 27 -0.91 -9.15 13.51
CA TYR A 27 -2.22 -9.58 13.98
C TYR A 27 -2.22 -9.94 15.48
N LYS A 28 -1.23 -10.69 15.94
CA LYS A 28 -1.08 -11.04 17.36
C LYS A 28 -0.80 -9.82 18.23
N GLU A 29 0.05 -8.93 17.75
CA GLU A 29 0.40 -7.68 18.45
C GLU A 29 -0.83 -6.78 18.61
N LEU A 30 -1.59 -6.56 17.53
CA LEU A 30 -2.87 -5.83 17.58
C LEU A 30 -3.86 -6.47 18.57
N LYS A 31 -3.97 -7.80 18.60
CA LYS A 31 -4.81 -8.50 19.58
C LYS A 31 -4.31 -8.39 21.02
N GLY A 32 -3.01 -8.25 21.23
CA GLY A 32 -2.40 -8.08 22.56
C GLY A 32 -2.49 -6.65 23.07
N THR A 33 -2.40 -5.65 22.18
CA THR A 33 -2.39 -4.22 22.55
C THR A 33 -3.80 -3.65 22.75
N TYR A 34 -4.79 -4.10 21.98
CA TYR A 34 -6.15 -3.54 22.02
C TYR A 34 -7.12 -4.43 22.81
N HIS A 35 -8.13 -3.81 23.44
CA HIS A 35 -9.14 -4.54 24.21
C HIS A 35 -9.83 -5.64 23.36
N PRO A 36 -10.13 -6.81 23.95
CA PRO A 36 -10.67 -7.98 23.24
C PRO A 36 -12.05 -7.74 22.60
N ASN A 37 -12.81 -6.75 23.08
CA ASN A 37 -14.07 -6.34 22.46
C ASN A 37 -13.88 -5.62 21.12
N LEU A 38 -12.77 -4.91 20.93
CA LEU A 38 -12.45 -4.19 19.68
C LEU A 38 -11.79 -5.10 18.63
N THR A 39 -11.19 -6.21 19.06
CA THR A 39 -10.44 -7.13 18.18
C THR A 39 -11.16 -8.46 17.93
N ARG A 40 -12.42 -8.58 18.38
CA ARG A 40 -13.23 -9.80 18.27
C ARG A 40 -13.51 -10.19 16.83
N GLU A 41 -13.80 -9.20 15.98
CA GLU A 41 -14.03 -9.40 14.55
C GLU A 41 -12.75 -9.31 13.71
N LEU A 42 -11.63 -8.87 14.31
CA LEU A 42 -10.39 -8.67 13.59
C LEU A 42 -9.90 -10.01 13.02
N THR A 43 -9.87 -10.07 11.69
CA THR A 43 -9.31 -11.20 10.93
C THR A 43 -7.92 -10.87 10.39
N LEU A 44 -7.11 -11.90 10.12
CA LEU A 44 -5.80 -11.71 9.50
C LEU A 44 -5.91 -11.03 8.13
N GLU A 45 -6.99 -11.29 7.39
CA GLU A 45 -7.29 -10.68 6.09
C GLU A 45 -7.53 -9.18 6.20
N GLU A 46 -8.23 -8.74 7.23
CA GLU A 46 -8.44 -7.32 7.50
C GLU A 46 -7.16 -6.61 7.87
N VAL A 47 -6.27 -7.26 8.63
CA VAL A 47 -4.93 -6.71 8.89
C VAL A 47 -4.16 -6.55 7.58
N ILE A 48 -4.14 -7.57 6.72
CA ILE A 48 -3.45 -7.49 5.42
C ILE A 48 -4.08 -6.41 4.52
N LYS A 49 -5.41 -6.28 4.55
CA LYS A 49 -6.14 -5.26 3.80
C LYS A 49 -5.81 -3.84 4.30
N GLU A 50 -5.74 -3.64 5.60
CA GLU A 50 -5.43 -2.34 6.19
C GLU A 50 -3.97 -1.96 5.95
N GLU A 51 -3.06 -2.93 6.03
CA GLU A 51 -1.66 -2.76 5.64
C GLU A 51 -1.52 -2.41 4.15
N ALA A 52 -2.29 -3.06 3.27
CA ALA A 52 -2.34 -2.72 1.85
C ALA A 52 -2.86 -1.29 1.64
N ARG A 53 -3.92 -0.91 2.36
CA ARG A 53 -4.47 0.45 2.31
C ARG A 53 -3.43 1.48 2.73
N LYS A 54 -2.70 1.25 3.83
CA LYS A 54 -1.64 2.15 4.30
C LYS A 54 -0.51 2.27 3.28
N ALA A 55 -0.04 1.15 2.73
CA ALA A 55 1.01 1.12 1.72
C ALA A 55 0.64 1.91 0.44
N PHE A 56 -0.64 2.03 0.11
CA PHE A 56 -1.11 2.74 -1.10
C PHE A 56 -1.70 4.13 -0.81
N ALA A 57 -1.94 4.47 0.46
CA ALA A 57 -2.69 5.66 0.85
C ALA A 57 -2.03 6.97 0.39
N LEU A 58 -0.71 7.06 0.49
CA LEU A 58 0.06 8.26 0.13
C LEU A 58 0.55 8.21 -1.33
N PRO A 59 1.08 7.08 -1.83
CA PRO A 59 1.48 6.94 -3.24
C PRO A 59 0.36 7.19 -4.25
N LYS A 60 -0.91 6.90 -3.92
CA LYS A 60 -2.03 7.19 -4.83
C LYS A 60 -2.18 8.68 -5.13
N TYR A 61 -1.89 9.56 -4.17
CA TYR A 61 -1.98 11.00 -4.34
C TYR A 61 -0.79 11.52 -5.16
N PHE A 62 0.41 10.99 -4.94
CA PHE A 62 1.55 11.30 -5.81
C PHE A 62 1.28 10.90 -7.26
N LEU A 63 0.70 9.71 -7.49
CA LEU A 63 0.36 9.26 -8.83
C LEU A 63 -0.64 10.20 -9.52
N LEU A 64 -1.68 10.63 -8.79
CA LEU A 64 -2.68 11.58 -9.30
C LEU A 64 -2.04 12.93 -9.63
N SER A 65 -1.22 13.47 -8.72
CA SER A 65 -0.52 14.74 -8.93
C SER A 65 0.43 14.69 -10.13
N ILE A 66 1.13 13.56 -10.33
CA ILE A 66 1.98 13.34 -11.50
C ILE A 66 1.14 13.39 -12.78
N ILE A 67 0.01 12.68 -12.82
CA ILE A 67 -0.89 12.67 -13.98
C ILE A 67 -1.40 14.08 -14.30
N ILE A 68 -1.89 14.81 -13.31
CA ILE A 68 -2.40 16.18 -13.48
C ILE A 68 -1.30 17.10 -14.02
N THR A 69 -0.09 16.99 -13.48
CA THR A 69 1.04 17.85 -13.88
C THR A 69 1.50 17.55 -15.30
N ILE A 70 1.52 16.27 -15.70
CA ILE A 70 1.82 15.88 -17.09
C ILE A 70 0.74 16.42 -18.04
N LEU A 71 -0.54 16.28 -17.70
CA LEU A 71 -1.64 16.82 -18.51
C LEU A 71 -1.54 18.34 -18.66
N GLY A 72 -1.22 19.05 -17.57
CA GLY A 72 -0.97 20.49 -17.60
C GLY A 72 0.20 20.85 -18.52
N THR A 73 1.31 20.10 -18.42
CA THR A 73 2.49 20.30 -19.28
C THR A 73 2.14 20.16 -20.77
N LEU A 74 1.35 19.14 -21.11
CA LEU A 74 0.87 18.94 -22.49
C LEU A 74 -0.04 20.07 -22.95
N TRP A 75 -0.93 20.57 -22.07
CA TRP A 75 -1.86 21.65 -22.38
C TRP A 75 -1.16 23.00 -22.61
N PHE A 76 -0.23 23.35 -21.73
CA PHE A 76 0.53 24.60 -21.81
C PHE A 76 1.74 24.53 -22.75
N ARG A 77 2.03 23.35 -23.32
CA ARG A 77 3.20 23.05 -24.18
C ARG A 77 4.52 23.56 -23.61
N ASN A 78 4.64 23.59 -22.28
CA ASN A 78 5.81 24.10 -21.59
C ASN A 78 6.51 22.96 -20.83
N ILE A 79 7.65 22.54 -21.36
CA ILE A 79 8.46 21.43 -20.86
C ILE A 79 9.05 21.70 -19.48
N SER A 80 9.20 22.95 -19.05
CA SER A 80 9.71 23.28 -17.71
C SER A 80 8.87 22.69 -16.59
N TYR A 81 7.58 22.41 -16.84
CA TYR A 81 6.71 21.75 -15.87
C TYR A 81 6.96 20.25 -15.68
N LEU A 82 7.78 19.61 -16.53
CA LEU A 82 8.18 18.20 -16.35
C LEU A 82 9.14 17.98 -15.18
N PHE A 83 9.74 19.03 -14.64
CA PHE A 83 10.56 18.92 -13.43
C PHE A 83 9.73 18.48 -12.20
N ALA A 84 8.53 19.03 -12.04
CA ALA A 84 7.64 18.71 -10.92
C ALA A 84 7.24 17.22 -10.82
N PRO A 85 6.74 16.56 -11.89
CA PRO A 85 6.42 15.13 -11.82
C PRO A 85 7.67 14.26 -11.60
N LEU A 86 8.85 14.69 -12.07
CA LEU A 86 10.11 13.99 -11.79
C LEU A 86 10.44 14.01 -10.29
N VAL A 87 10.37 15.19 -9.65
CA VAL A 87 10.60 15.33 -8.21
C VAL A 87 9.57 14.54 -7.41
N MET A 88 8.29 14.62 -7.77
CA MET A 88 7.23 13.84 -7.11
C MET A 88 7.47 12.33 -7.22
N MET A 89 7.98 11.85 -8.36
CA MET A 89 8.31 10.44 -8.55
C MET A 89 9.46 10.00 -7.63
N ILE A 90 10.49 10.83 -7.47
CA ILE A 90 11.60 10.56 -6.53
C ILE A 90 11.07 10.51 -5.09
N ILE A 91 10.26 11.48 -4.68
CA ILE A 91 9.67 11.53 -3.32
C ILE A 91 8.80 10.29 -3.09
N MET A 92 7.97 9.90 -4.06
CA MET A 92 7.14 8.70 -3.99
C MET A 92 7.99 7.43 -3.81
N ILE A 93 9.10 7.29 -4.52
CA ILE A 93 10.00 6.15 -4.36
C ILE A 93 10.65 6.15 -2.97
N LEU A 94 11.08 7.31 -2.48
CA LEU A 94 11.65 7.44 -1.14
C LEU A 94 10.63 7.11 -0.05
N ASP A 95 9.38 7.53 -0.22
CA ASP A 95 8.27 7.22 0.67
C ASP A 95 8.01 5.71 0.72
N ILE A 96 7.90 5.04 -0.44
CA ILE A 96 7.74 3.58 -0.51
C ILE A 96 8.91 2.86 0.18
N ARG A 97 10.15 3.33 -0.02
CA ARG A 97 11.33 2.76 0.64
C ARG A 97 11.31 2.97 2.15
N SER A 98 10.89 4.15 2.59
CA SER A 98 10.75 4.50 4.01
C SER A 98 9.68 3.65 4.68
N SER A 99 8.50 3.52 4.07
CA SER A 99 7.39 2.67 4.54
C SER A 99 7.84 1.21 4.68
N ALA A 100 8.49 0.66 3.65
CA ALA A 100 9.02 -0.71 3.70
C ALA A 100 10.03 -0.90 4.84
N LYS A 101 10.93 0.08 5.05
CA LYS A 101 11.93 0.05 6.14
C LYS A 101 11.26 0.11 7.51
N ASN A 102 10.30 1.03 7.70
CA ASN A 102 9.57 1.20 8.97
C ASN A 102 8.73 -0.02 9.32
N ALA A 103 8.18 -0.70 8.31
CA ALA A 103 7.45 -1.95 8.49
C ALA A 103 8.35 -3.19 8.65
N HIS A 104 9.68 -3.04 8.61
CA HIS A 104 10.67 -4.13 8.57
C HIS A 104 10.40 -5.16 7.45
N ARG A 105 9.95 -4.68 6.29
CA ARG A 105 9.61 -5.51 5.11
C ARG A 105 10.57 -5.24 3.96
N LYS A 106 10.62 -6.20 3.03
CA LYS A 106 11.27 -5.97 1.74
C LYS A 106 10.43 -5.04 0.89
N ILE A 107 11.06 -4.21 0.06
CA ILE A 107 10.37 -3.34 -0.92
C ILE A 107 9.44 -4.16 -1.83
N SER A 108 9.83 -5.39 -2.19
CA SER A 108 8.98 -6.30 -2.97
C SER A 108 7.66 -6.65 -2.27
N SER A 109 7.66 -6.70 -0.93
CA SER A 109 6.45 -6.93 -0.13
C SER A 109 5.54 -5.71 -0.13
N GLU A 110 6.14 -4.52 0.00
CA GLU A 110 5.43 -3.24 -0.06
C GLU A 110 4.75 -3.05 -1.43
N LEU A 111 5.46 -3.34 -2.53
CA LEU A 111 4.89 -3.30 -3.87
C LEU A 111 3.75 -4.32 -4.08
N LYS A 112 3.84 -5.51 -3.46
CA LYS A 112 2.74 -6.49 -3.47
C LYS A 112 1.53 -5.97 -2.70
N LEU A 113 1.73 -5.31 -1.56
CA LEU A 113 0.67 -4.67 -0.79
C LEU A 113 -0.01 -3.54 -1.58
N MET A 114 0.77 -2.70 -2.26
CA MET A 114 0.24 -1.68 -3.17
C MET A 114 -0.55 -2.30 -4.32
N LYS A 115 -0.03 -3.37 -4.94
CA LYS A 115 -0.74 -4.13 -5.98
C LYS A 115 -2.06 -4.71 -5.46
N LEU A 116 -2.07 -5.24 -4.24
CA LEU A 116 -3.27 -5.73 -3.58
C LEU A 116 -4.27 -4.60 -3.33
N ALA A 117 -3.81 -3.45 -2.86
CA ALA A 117 -4.65 -2.26 -2.64
C ALA A 117 -5.31 -1.79 -3.93
N PHE A 118 -4.54 -1.75 -5.02
CA PHE A 118 -5.06 -1.41 -6.34
C PHE A 118 -6.14 -2.41 -6.81
N LYS A 119 -5.91 -3.72 -6.66
CA LYS A 119 -6.91 -4.76 -7.00
C LYS A 119 -8.18 -4.65 -6.15
N LEU A 120 -8.03 -4.27 -4.88
CA LEU A 120 -9.13 -4.10 -3.94
C LEU A 120 -9.81 -2.72 -4.05
N ARG A 121 -9.27 -1.81 -4.87
CA ARG A 121 -9.73 -0.41 -5.03
C ARG A 121 -9.81 0.31 -3.68
N LEU A 122 -8.73 0.24 -2.90
CA LEU A 122 -8.57 0.87 -1.58
C LEU A 122 -8.01 2.29 -1.64
#